data_AF-A0AAW5RCM9-F1
#
_entry.id   AF-A0AAW5RCM9-F1
#
_cell.length_a   1.000
_cell.length_b   1.000
_cell.length_c   1.000
_cell.angle_alpha   90.00
_cell.angle_beta   90.00
_cell.angle_gamma   90.00
#
_symmetry.space_group_name_H-M   'P 1'
#
loop_
_entity.id
_entity.type
_entity.pdbx_description
1 polymer ?
#
loop_
_entity_poly.entity_id
_entity_poly.type
_entity_poly.pdbx_seq_one_letter_code
_entity_poly.pdbx_strand_id
1 'polypeptide(L)'
;MLSIIRKYADTEKMSELFRNEIGVFPKHLNNIKAPNVIEKIWSLYKEKEGYKNFTINDFWTITINEKIKGRELYNYEKVNIFYNMMNFIGFEQDTKIDQIDGIQRSMSDFTHAQIASFCDFFFTHDKKLEIKTNAIYEYLGVNTKFGNINLRYKKAPD
;
A
#
# COMPACT_ATOMS: atom_id res chain seq x y z
N MET A 1 -7.48 -0.94 23.65
CA MET A 1 -6.82 -0.76 22.34
C MET A 1 -7.86 -0.57 21.22
N LEU A 2 -8.80 -1.51 21.03
CA LEU A 2 -9.91 -1.38 20.06
C LEU A 2 -10.84 -0.17 20.31
N SER A 3 -11.05 0.24 21.56
CA SER A 3 -11.87 1.41 21.93
C SER A 3 -11.27 2.76 21.52
N ILE A 4 -9.93 2.83 21.45
CA ILE A 4 -9.21 4.05 21.04
C ILE A 4 -9.32 4.21 19.53
N ILE A 5 -9.12 3.12 18.78
CA ILE A 5 -9.24 3.09 17.31
C ILE A 5 -10.63 3.56 16.87
N ARG A 6 -11.69 3.13 17.58
CA ARG A 6 -13.07 3.51 17.28
C ARG A 6 -13.34 5.01 17.48
N LYS A 7 -12.73 5.64 18.49
CA LYS A 7 -12.91 7.06 18.83
C LYS A 7 -12.32 8.01 17.77
N TYR A 8 -11.28 7.58 17.07
CA TYR A 8 -10.63 8.37 16.01
C TYR A 8 -11.14 8.04 14.59
N ALA A 9 -12.03 7.06 14.45
CA ALA A 9 -12.65 6.72 13.17
C ALA A 9 -13.76 7.71 12.75
N ASP A 10 -14.32 8.47 13.71
CA ASP A 10 -15.47 9.38 13.52
C ASP A 10 -15.07 10.86 13.28
N THR A 11 -13.78 11.21 13.40
CA THR A 11 -13.24 12.48 12.89
C THR A 11 -13.09 12.39 11.37
N GLU A 12 -13.32 13.48 10.61
CA GLU A 12 -13.05 13.53 9.16
C GLU A 12 -11.75 12.76 8.87
N LYS A 13 -11.85 11.71 8.04
CA LYS A 13 -10.72 10.81 7.82
C LYS A 13 -9.56 11.67 7.32
N MET A 14 -8.45 11.72 8.07
CA MET A 14 -7.28 12.54 7.71
C MET A 14 -6.84 12.33 6.25
N SER A 15 -7.04 11.12 5.71
CA SER A 15 -6.82 10.81 4.29
C SER A 15 -7.71 11.62 3.34
N GLU A 16 -8.97 11.85 3.68
CA GLU A 16 -9.92 12.63 2.87
C GLU A 16 -9.56 14.12 2.89
N LEU A 17 -9.27 14.68 4.06
CA LEU A 17 -8.77 16.05 4.21
C LEU A 17 -7.52 16.29 3.37
N PHE A 18 -6.53 15.40 3.51
CA PHE A 18 -5.31 15.44 2.72
C PHE A 18 -5.57 15.39 1.20
N ARG A 19 -6.43 14.48 0.73
CA ARG A 19 -6.76 14.34 -0.70
C ARG A 19 -7.47 15.58 -1.25
N ASN A 20 -8.36 16.18 -0.45
CA ASN A 20 -9.07 17.40 -0.81
C ASN A 20 -8.11 18.59 -0.95
N GLU A 21 -7.17 18.74 -0.03
CA GLU A 21 -6.17 19.81 -0.05
C GLU A 21 -5.20 19.69 -1.23
N ILE A 22 -4.69 18.48 -1.50
CA ILE A 22 -3.73 18.26 -2.59
C ILE A 22 -4.41 18.24 -3.98
N GLY A 23 -5.69 17.88 -4.04
CA GLY A 23 -6.47 17.74 -5.27
C GLY A 23 -6.15 16.47 -6.08
N VAL A 24 -5.51 15.48 -5.45
CA VAL A 24 -5.23 14.17 -6.06
C VAL A 24 -6.12 13.13 -5.41
N PHE A 25 -6.99 12.49 -6.20
CA PHE A 25 -8.05 11.61 -5.73
C PHE A 25 -7.84 10.17 -6.20
N PRO A 26 -8.47 9.16 -5.55
CA PRO A 26 -8.36 7.75 -5.94
C PRO A 26 -8.62 7.48 -7.42
N LYS A 27 -9.57 8.20 -8.04
CA LYS A 27 -9.87 8.07 -9.48
C LYS A 27 -8.69 8.45 -10.38
N HIS A 28 -7.85 9.40 -9.95
CA HIS A 28 -6.65 9.77 -10.69
C HIS A 28 -5.57 8.69 -10.51
N LEU A 29 -5.44 8.18 -9.29
CA LEU A 29 -4.42 7.20 -8.90
C LEU A 29 -4.67 5.81 -9.50
N ASN A 30 -5.90 5.28 -9.45
CA ASN A 30 -6.21 3.90 -9.89
C ASN A 30 -6.15 3.71 -11.41
N ASN A 31 -6.05 4.79 -12.17
CA ASN A 31 -5.77 4.76 -13.61
C ASN A 31 -4.28 4.56 -13.93
N ILE A 32 -3.39 4.72 -12.94
CA ILE A 32 -1.96 4.47 -13.11
C ILE A 32 -1.75 2.96 -13.25
N LYS A 33 -1.08 2.55 -14.34
CA LYS A 33 -0.70 1.16 -14.61
C LYS A 33 0.82 1.01 -14.65
N ALA A 34 1.28 -0.18 -14.30
CA ALA A 34 2.67 -0.60 -14.42
C ALA A 34 3.20 -0.42 -15.85
N PRO A 35 4.53 -0.24 -16.04
CA PRO A 35 5.60 -0.20 -15.03
C PRO A 35 5.71 1.14 -14.28
N ASN A 36 6.60 1.24 -13.29
CA ASN A 36 7.00 2.47 -12.56
C ASN A 36 5.82 3.19 -11.86
N VAL A 37 4.94 2.43 -11.21
CA VAL A 37 3.74 2.98 -10.57
C VAL A 37 4.11 3.94 -9.44
N ILE A 38 5.12 3.60 -8.63
CA ILE A 38 5.56 4.40 -7.47
C ILE A 38 6.05 5.79 -7.92
N GLU A 39 6.82 5.83 -9.01
CA GLU A 39 7.34 7.05 -9.63
C GLU A 39 6.25 7.85 -10.32
N LYS A 40 5.32 7.18 -11.02
CA LYS A 40 4.16 7.83 -11.64
C LYS A 40 3.28 8.50 -10.59
N ILE A 41 3.04 7.85 -9.45
CA ILE A 41 2.34 8.47 -8.32
C ILE A 41 3.11 9.71 -7.87
N TRP A 42 4.41 9.59 -7.58
CA TRP A 42 5.24 10.73 -7.15
C TRP A 42 5.18 11.92 -8.11
N SER A 43 5.16 11.68 -9.42
CA SER A 43 5.08 12.73 -10.44
C SER A 43 3.85 13.64 -10.33
N LEU A 44 2.76 13.15 -9.71
CA LEU A 44 1.54 13.94 -9.46
C LEU A 44 1.68 14.89 -8.26
N TYR A 45 2.63 14.62 -7.36
CA TYR A 45 2.82 15.35 -6.11
C TYR A 45 4.02 16.28 -6.14
N LYS A 46 5.09 15.95 -6.85
CA LYS A 46 6.40 16.65 -6.77
C LYS A 46 6.37 18.17 -7.03
N GLU A 47 5.44 18.64 -7.87
CA GLU A 47 5.31 20.07 -8.20
C GLU A 47 4.38 20.83 -7.25
N LYS A 48 3.68 20.13 -6.35
CA LYS A 48 2.77 20.72 -5.37
C LYS A 48 3.59 21.45 -4.30
N GLU A 49 3.07 22.57 -3.80
CA GLU A 49 3.79 23.48 -2.91
C GLU A 49 4.41 22.78 -1.68
N GLY A 50 3.67 21.88 -1.03
CA GLY A 50 4.14 21.11 0.12
C GLY A 50 5.23 20.08 -0.16
N TYR A 51 5.57 19.82 -1.43
CA TYR A 51 6.50 18.76 -1.85
C TYR A 51 7.69 19.24 -2.68
N LYS A 52 7.84 20.55 -2.92
CA LYS A 52 8.91 21.11 -3.77
C LYS A 52 10.34 20.70 -3.36
N ASN A 53 10.56 20.44 -2.07
CA ASN A 53 11.86 20.05 -1.52
C ASN A 53 11.93 18.57 -1.11
N PHE A 54 10.89 17.79 -1.43
CA PHE A 54 10.83 16.38 -1.08
C PHE A 54 11.49 15.55 -2.18
N THR A 55 12.28 14.56 -1.77
CA THR A 55 12.61 13.43 -2.64
C THR A 55 11.45 12.43 -2.68
N ILE A 56 11.49 11.49 -3.62
CA ILE A 56 10.51 10.40 -3.67
C ILE A 56 10.49 9.60 -2.35
N ASN A 57 11.65 9.39 -1.72
CA ASN A 57 11.75 8.69 -0.44
C ASN A 57 11.16 9.50 0.71
N ASP A 58 11.26 10.83 0.67
CA ASP A 58 10.59 11.70 1.65
C ASP A 58 9.07 11.62 1.51
N PHE A 59 8.56 11.64 0.27
CA PHE A 59 7.12 11.52 -0.01
C PHE A 59 6.56 10.19 0.53
N TRP A 60 7.26 9.08 0.30
CA TRP A 60 6.87 7.77 0.82
C TRP A 60 7.25 7.55 2.28
N THR A 61 7.74 8.58 2.99
CA THR A 61 8.12 8.55 4.40
C THR A 61 9.28 7.60 4.76
N ILE A 62 10.05 7.14 3.78
CA ILE A 62 11.21 6.25 3.99
C ILE A 62 12.28 6.98 4.80
N THR A 63 12.67 8.19 4.37
CA THR A 63 13.74 8.97 5.00
C THR A 63 13.50 9.21 6.49
N ILE A 64 12.26 9.57 6.87
CA ILE A 64 11.93 9.84 8.28
C ILE A 64 11.94 8.57 9.12
N ASN A 65 11.46 7.44 8.57
CA ASN A 65 11.49 6.16 9.28
C ASN A 65 12.93 5.63 9.46
N GLU A 66 13.81 5.80 8.46
CA GLU A 66 15.23 5.46 8.57
C GLU A 66 15.93 6.30 9.64
N LYS A 67 15.65 7.61 9.70
CA LYS A 67 16.14 8.51 10.75
C LYS A 67 15.69 8.06 12.15
N ILE A 68 14.40 7.72 12.31
CA ILE A 68 13.86 7.24 13.60
C ILE A 68 14.50 5.92 14.02
N LYS A 69 14.76 5.02 13.08
CA LYS A 69 15.43 3.73 13.36
C LYS A 69 16.93 3.85 13.56
N GLY A 70 17.55 4.94 13.09
CA GLY A 70 19.01 5.10 13.07
C GLY A 70 19.72 4.15 12.10
N ARG A 71 19.00 3.58 11.12
CA ARG A 71 19.54 2.69 10.09
C ARG A 71 18.68 2.72 8.83
N GLU A 72 19.25 2.27 7.73
CA GLU A 72 18.47 1.97 6.52
C GLU A 72 17.43 0.88 6.80
N LEU A 73 16.28 1.00 6.15
CA LEU A 73 15.19 0.04 6.28
C LEU A 73 15.42 -1.17 5.36
N TYR A 74 15.06 -2.35 5.85
CA TYR A 74 15.01 -3.54 5.02
C TYR A 74 13.81 -3.49 4.07
N ASN A 75 13.88 -4.19 2.93
CA ASN A 75 12.81 -4.17 1.93
C ASN A 75 11.44 -4.55 2.50
N TYR A 76 11.35 -5.55 3.39
CA TYR A 76 10.08 -5.92 4.02
C TYR A 76 9.46 -4.77 4.86
N GLU A 77 10.29 -3.95 5.52
CA GLU A 77 9.81 -2.78 6.27
C GLU A 77 9.33 -1.70 5.29
N LYS A 78 10.06 -1.50 4.20
CA LYS A 78 9.67 -0.56 3.13
C LYS A 78 8.35 -0.98 2.50
N VAL A 79 8.12 -2.28 2.25
CA VAL A 79 6.84 -2.79 1.71
C VAL A 79 5.66 -2.34 2.56
N ASN A 80 5.76 -2.47 3.88
CA ASN A 80 4.71 -2.04 4.82
C ASN A 80 4.46 -0.52 4.74
N ILE A 81 5.52 0.28 4.70
CA ILE A 81 5.42 1.74 4.59
C ILE A 81 4.72 2.15 3.29
N PHE A 82 5.17 1.61 2.14
CA PHE A 82 4.54 1.89 0.86
C PHE A 82 3.07 1.48 0.84
N TYR A 83 2.75 0.29 1.35
CA TYR A 83 1.38 -0.23 1.37
C TYR A 83 0.44 0.68 2.17
N ASN A 84 0.85 1.09 3.37
CA ASN A 84 0.05 1.99 4.20
C ASN A 84 -0.09 3.37 3.58
N MET A 85 0.97 3.91 2.98
CA MET A 85 0.93 5.20 2.31
C MET A 85 0.03 5.16 1.05
N MET A 86 0.07 4.06 0.27
CA MET A 86 -0.84 3.83 -0.84
C MET A 86 -2.30 3.82 -0.39
N ASN A 87 -2.62 3.14 0.73
CA ASN A 87 -3.94 3.17 1.34
C ASN A 87 -4.33 4.60 1.78
N PHE A 88 -3.39 5.35 2.37
CA PHE A 88 -3.63 6.72 2.82
C PHE A 88 -3.93 7.69 1.66
N ILE A 89 -3.14 7.66 0.58
CA ILE A 89 -3.37 8.52 -0.61
C ILE A 89 -4.54 8.03 -1.48
N GLY A 90 -4.92 6.75 -1.34
CA GLY A 90 -6.10 6.18 -1.97
C GLY A 90 -5.83 5.40 -3.26
N PHE A 91 -4.60 4.94 -3.48
CA PHE A 91 -4.26 4.04 -4.57
C PHE A 91 -4.62 2.60 -4.20
N GLU A 92 -5.53 1.98 -4.96
CA GLU A 92 -6.05 0.63 -4.73
C GLU A 92 -6.39 0.37 -3.24
N GLN A 93 -7.03 1.37 -2.63
CA GLN A 93 -7.28 1.43 -1.19
C GLN A 93 -8.09 0.23 -0.68
N ASP A 94 -7.67 -0.31 0.46
CA ASP A 94 -8.44 -1.34 1.18
C ASP A 94 -9.79 -0.78 1.66
N THR A 95 -10.79 -1.64 1.68
CA THR A 95 -12.17 -1.23 2.00
C THR A 95 -12.54 -1.59 3.43
N LYS A 96 -13.54 -0.87 3.97
CA LYS A 96 -14.16 -1.13 5.28
C LYS A 96 -13.21 -0.97 6.48
N ILE A 97 -12.20 -0.08 6.39
CA ILE A 97 -11.22 0.17 7.46
C ILE A 97 -11.88 0.85 8.69
N ASP A 98 -13.10 1.35 8.56
CA ASP A 98 -13.98 1.77 9.65
C ASP A 98 -14.49 0.59 10.52
N GLN A 99 -14.31 -0.65 10.07
CA GLN A 99 -14.73 -1.88 10.75
C GLN A 99 -13.52 -2.69 11.20
N ILE A 100 -13.61 -3.31 12.40
CA ILE A 100 -12.54 -4.16 12.94
C ILE A 100 -12.16 -5.26 11.95
N ASP A 101 -13.15 -5.93 11.35
CA ASP A 101 -12.91 -6.97 10.36
C ASP A 101 -12.20 -6.44 9.10
N GLY A 102 -12.45 -5.18 8.72
CA GLY A 102 -11.76 -4.56 7.59
C GLY A 102 -10.31 -4.21 7.92
N ILE A 103 -10.04 -3.74 9.14
CA ILE A 103 -8.68 -3.55 9.65
C ILE A 103 -7.94 -4.89 9.65
N GLN A 104 -8.56 -5.96 10.16
CA GLN A 104 -7.94 -7.28 10.20
C GLN A 104 -7.64 -7.82 8.79
N ARG A 105 -8.56 -7.64 7.83
CA ARG A 105 -8.31 -8.01 6.43
C ARG A 105 -7.15 -7.23 5.84
N SER A 106 -7.12 -5.91 6.01
CA SER A 106 -6.01 -5.05 5.55
C SER A 106 -4.67 -5.45 6.19
N MET A 107 -4.68 -5.79 7.49
CA MET A 107 -3.50 -6.31 8.20
C MET A 107 -3.00 -7.63 7.63
N SER A 108 -3.92 -8.54 7.32
CA SER A 108 -3.60 -9.82 6.68
C SER A 108 -2.96 -9.58 5.31
N ASP A 109 -3.55 -8.71 4.48
CA ASP A 109 -3.07 -8.44 3.13
C ASP A 109 -1.67 -7.80 3.12
N PHE A 110 -1.44 -6.75 3.92
CA PHE A 110 -0.10 -6.14 3.95
C PHE A 110 0.93 -7.08 4.59
N THR A 111 0.55 -7.90 5.58
CA THR A 111 1.47 -8.88 6.20
C THR A 111 1.85 -9.96 5.19
N HIS A 112 0.89 -10.42 4.38
CA HIS A 112 1.15 -11.38 3.31
C HIS A 112 2.09 -10.80 2.25
N ALA A 113 1.85 -9.57 1.80
CA ALA A 113 2.75 -8.85 0.89
C ALA A 113 4.14 -8.58 1.51
N GLN A 114 4.23 -8.31 2.81
CA GLN A 114 5.50 -8.10 3.50
C GLN A 114 6.32 -9.40 3.55
N ILE A 115 5.72 -10.51 4.00
CA ILE A 115 6.42 -11.79 4.13
C ILE A 115 6.77 -12.36 2.76
N ALA A 116 5.90 -12.21 1.76
CA ALA A 116 6.15 -12.69 0.41
C ALA A 116 7.38 -12.05 -0.26
N SER A 117 7.88 -10.91 0.25
CA SER A 117 9.09 -10.26 -0.29
C SER A 117 10.36 -11.09 -0.10
N PHE A 118 10.32 -12.12 0.76
CA PHE A 118 11.39 -13.09 0.95
C PHE A 118 11.22 -14.36 0.10
N CYS A 119 10.10 -14.49 -0.62
CA CYS A 119 9.73 -15.70 -1.35
C CYS A 119 10.02 -15.58 -2.85
N ASP A 120 10.16 -16.72 -3.53
CA ASP A 120 10.25 -16.76 -5.00
C ASP A 120 8.90 -16.46 -5.68
N PHE A 121 7.80 -16.84 -5.02
CA PHE A 121 6.44 -16.69 -5.54
C PHE A 121 5.49 -16.07 -4.51
N PHE A 122 4.61 -15.20 -4.99
CA PHE A 122 3.50 -14.62 -4.25
C PHE A 122 2.18 -14.98 -4.96
N PHE A 123 1.32 -15.71 -4.26
CA PHE A 123 0.05 -16.19 -4.82
C PHE A 123 -1.12 -15.39 -4.26
N THR A 124 -1.91 -14.80 -5.15
CA THR A 124 -3.14 -14.09 -4.78
C THR A 124 -4.17 -14.12 -5.90
N HIS A 125 -5.45 -14.10 -5.53
CA HIS A 125 -6.56 -13.83 -6.44
C HIS A 125 -7.07 -12.39 -6.32
N ASP A 126 -6.67 -11.67 -5.28
CA ASP A 126 -7.04 -10.29 -5.10
C ASP A 126 -6.21 -9.41 -6.05
N LYS A 127 -6.90 -8.83 -7.03
CA LYS A 127 -6.28 -7.98 -8.05
C LYS A 127 -5.74 -6.67 -7.50
N LYS A 128 -6.35 -6.10 -6.46
CA LYS A 128 -5.86 -4.86 -5.84
C LYS A 128 -4.58 -5.12 -5.07
N LEU A 129 -4.55 -6.22 -4.32
CA LEU A 129 -3.34 -6.67 -3.61
C LEU A 129 -2.21 -6.98 -4.59
N GLU A 130 -2.52 -7.68 -5.70
CA GLU A 130 -1.56 -7.96 -6.78
C GLU A 130 -0.96 -6.67 -7.34
N ILE A 131 -1.81 -5.70 -7.74
CA ILE A 131 -1.37 -4.43 -8.32
C ILE A 131 -0.49 -3.64 -7.36
N LYS A 132 -0.91 -3.47 -6.09
CA LYS A 132 -0.12 -2.73 -5.09
C LYS A 132 1.22 -3.39 -4.83
N THR A 133 1.20 -4.69 -4.55
CA THR A 133 2.42 -5.42 -4.18
C THR A 133 3.41 -5.44 -5.34
N ASN A 134 2.93 -5.63 -6.57
CA ASN A 134 3.78 -5.65 -7.75
C ASN A 134 4.45 -4.29 -7.99
N ALA A 135 3.71 -3.19 -7.85
CA ALA A 135 4.26 -1.84 -7.92
C ALA A 135 5.37 -1.59 -6.88
N ILE A 136 5.17 -2.07 -5.66
CA ILE A 136 6.13 -1.94 -4.56
C ILE A 136 7.38 -2.79 -4.84
N TYR A 137 7.20 -4.04 -5.28
CA TYR A 137 8.30 -4.96 -5.53
C TYR A 137 9.15 -4.51 -6.71
N GLU A 138 8.51 -4.03 -7.79
CA GLU A 138 9.18 -3.42 -8.93
C GLU A 138 10.11 -2.28 -8.48
N TYR A 139 9.60 -1.35 -7.68
CA TYR A 139 10.38 -0.21 -7.18
C TYR A 139 11.52 -0.62 -6.24
N LEU A 140 11.29 -1.62 -5.37
CA LEU A 140 12.28 -2.09 -4.40
C LEU A 140 13.28 -3.11 -4.97
N GLY A 141 13.13 -3.52 -6.23
CA GLY A 141 13.95 -4.57 -6.83
C GLY A 141 13.76 -5.95 -6.19
N VAL A 142 12.56 -6.23 -5.67
CA VAL A 142 12.20 -7.53 -5.09
C VAL A 142 11.84 -8.50 -6.22
N ASN A 143 12.51 -9.67 -6.25
CA ASN A 143 12.42 -10.63 -7.36
C ASN A 143 11.24 -11.62 -7.27
N THR A 144 10.39 -11.48 -6.27
CA THR A 144 9.23 -12.36 -6.07
C THR A 144 8.27 -12.29 -7.25
N LYS A 145 7.94 -13.45 -7.82
CA LYS A 145 7.06 -13.59 -8.98
C LYS A 145 5.61 -13.75 -8.55
N PHE A 146 4.68 -13.17 -9.31
CA PHE A 146 3.26 -13.32 -9.04
C PHE A 146 2.70 -14.57 -9.71
N GLY A 147 1.92 -15.35 -8.95
CA GLY A 147 1.24 -16.54 -9.44
C GLY A 147 -0.26 -16.49 -9.13
N ASN A 148 -1.05 -17.11 -10.00
CA ASN A 148 -2.48 -17.31 -9.79
C ASN A 148 -2.78 -18.80 -9.59
N ILE A 149 -3.58 -19.16 -8.56
CA ILE A 149 -3.87 -20.57 -8.24
C ILE A 149 -5.35 -20.88 -8.47
N ASN A 150 -5.68 -21.42 -9.64
CA ASN A 150 -7.05 -21.89 -9.88
C ASN A 150 -7.29 -23.24 -9.18
N LEU A 151 -7.85 -23.18 -7.96
CA LEU A 151 -8.31 -24.37 -7.24
C LEU A 151 -9.60 -24.90 -7.88
N ARG A 152 -9.52 -26.09 -8.50
CA ARG A 152 -10.70 -26.83 -8.99
C ARG A 152 -11.17 -27.77 -7.89
N TYR A 153 -12.27 -27.42 -7.22
CA TYR A 153 -12.94 -28.38 -6.34
C TYR A 153 -13.64 -29.43 -7.20
N LYS A 154 -13.17 -30.69 -7.14
CA LYS A 154 -14.05 -31.82 -7.44
C LYS A 154 -14.96 -31.96 -6.23
N LYS A 155 -16.28 -31.89 -6.45
CA LYS A 155 -17.26 -32.29 -5.43
C LYS A 155 -16.86 -33.70 -4.95
N ALA A 156 -16.68 -33.88 -3.64
CA ALA A 156 -16.48 -35.22 -3.10
C ALA A 156 -17.67 -36.08 -3.55
N PRO A 157 -17.45 -37.34 -3.95
CA PRO A 157 -18.57 -38.25 -4.23
C PRO A 157 -19.46 -38.33 -2.98
N ASP A 158 -20.77 -38.19 -3.20
CA ASP A 158 -21.79 -38.20 -2.15
C ASP A 158 -21.78 -39.53 -1.37
#